data_AF-A0A9E3E7H3-F1
#
_entry.id   AF-A0A9E3E7H3-F1
#
_cell.length_a   1.000
_cell.length_b   1.000
_cell.length_c   1.000
_cell.angle_alpha   90.00
_cell.angle_beta   90.00
_cell.angle_gamma   90.00
#
_symmetry.space_group_name_H-M   'P 1'
#
loop_
_entity.id
_entity.type
_entity.pdbx_description
1 polymer ?
#
loop_
_entity_poly.entity_id
_entity_poly.type
_entity_poly.pdbx_seq_one_letter_code
_entity_poly.pdbx_strand_id
1 'polypeptide(L)'
;KTLVYKYGCCNVDFNQLGGMALLFWTTIQQAKSAGFEQLDFGRSDVQHAGLIAFKERWGARRSEVDYWTYPYAETSLPLYKVPIVKRITTMLPTVILRAVGTFLYKHIG
;
A
#
# COMPACT_ATOMS: atom_id res chain seq x y z
N LYS A 1 -17.95 4.96 16.88
CA LYS A 1 -17.35 5.86 15.85
C LYS A 1 -16.02 5.29 15.37
N THR A 2 -15.68 5.41 14.08
CA THR A 2 -14.44 4.83 13.50
C THR A 2 -13.50 5.91 12.96
N LEU A 3 -12.23 5.85 13.34
CA LEU A 3 -11.15 6.66 12.80
C LEU A 3 -10.47 5.89 11.67
N VAL A 4 -10.25 6.52 10.51
CA VAL A 4 -9.64 5.85 9.35
C VAL A 4 -8.24 6.42 9.12
N TYR A 5 -7.22 5.55 9.20
CA TYR A 5 -5.87 5.87 8.76
C TYR A 5 -5.79 5.76 7.24
N LYS A 6 -6.04 6.87 6.56
CA LYS A 6 -6.13 6.89 5.09
C LYS A 6 -4.77 6.82 4.41
N TYR A 7 -3.79 7.56 4.92
CA TYR A 7 -2.45 7.65 4.35
C TYR A 7 -1.41 7.91 5.44
N GLY A 8 -0.19 7.46 5.17
CA GLY A 8 1.00 7.98 5.84
C GLY A 8 2.26 7.36 5.27
N CYS A 9 3.37 7.97 5.61
CA CYS A 9 4.70 7.62 5.12
C CYS A 9 5.71 7.79 6.25
N CYS A 10 6.81 7.06 6.17
CA CYS A 10 7.97 7.25 7.03
C CYS A 10 9.23 7.28 6.18
N ASN A 11 10.24 8.01 6.66
CA ASN A 11 11.59 7.84 6.13
C ASN A 11 12.19 6.57 6.76
N VAL A 12 12.55 5.61 5.90
CA VAL A 12 13.06 4.30 6.30
C VAL A 12 14.37 4.38 7.08
N ASP A 13 15.19 5.41 6.84
CA ASP A 13 16.47 5.64 7.51
C ASP A 13 16.30 5.85 9.03
N PHE A 14 15.11 6.30 9.44
CA PHE A 14 14.78 6.61 10.84
C PHE A 14 13.80 5.62 11.47
N ASN A 15 13.52 4.48 10.83
CA ASN A 15 12.58 3.49 11.37
C ASN A 15 13.00 2.95 12.74
N GLN A 16 14.31 2.88 13.01
CA GLN A 16 14.86 2.45 14.30
C GLN A 16 14.43 3.35 15.48
N LEU A 17 14.03 4.60 15.21
CA LEU A 17 13.55 5.52 16.24
C LEU A 17 12.09 5.25 16.64
N GLY A 18 11.40 4.32 15.96
CA GLY A 18 10.03 3.94 16.32
C GLY A 18 8.98 5.03 16.06
N GLY A 19 9.27 6.02 15.20
CA GLY A 19 8.38 7.17 14.97
C GLY A 19 6.96 6.79 14.55
N MET A 20 6.82 5.77 13.68
CA MET A 20 5.50 5.25 13.32
C MET A 20 4.76 4.64 14.51
N ALA A 21 5.47 3.93 15.39
CA ALA A 21 4.85 3.30 16.55
C ALA A 21 4.33 4.35 17.54
N LEU A 22 5.13 5.39 17.79
CA LEU A 22 4.72 6.53 18.60
C LEU A 22 3.50 7.24 18.03
N LEU A 23 3.50 7.53 16.72
CA LEU A 23 2.38 8.17 16.03
C LEU A 23 1.08 7.40 16.24
N PHE A 24 1.08 6.08 16.02
CA PHE A 24 -0.12 5.27 16.18
C PHE A 24 -0.56 5.17 17.63
N TRP A 25 0.36 5.04 18.59
CA TRP A 25 0.00 5.01 20.00
C TRP A 25 -0.70 6.30 20.44
N THR A 26 -0.12 7.45 20.10
CA THR A 26 -0.71 8.75 20.40
C THR A 26 -2.07 8.93 19.69
N THR A 27 -2.18 8.48 18.44
CA THR A 27 -3.43 8.53 17.67
C THR A 27 -4.52 7.69 18.34
N ILE A 28 -4.21 6.47 18.80
CA ILE A 28 -5.16 5.60 19.50
C ILE A 28 -5.64 6.25 20.80
N GLN A 29 -4.74 6.84 21.58
CA GLN A 29 -5.10 7.55 22.82
C GLN A 29 -6.04 8.73 22.54
N GLN A 30 -5.69 9.58 21.57
CA GLN A 30 -6.51 10.74 21.19
C GLN A 30 -7.87 10.30 20.66
N ALA A 31 -7.91 9.29 19.77
CA ALA A 31 -9.15 8.73 19.26
C ALA A 31 -10.04 8.20 20.40
N LYS A 32 -9.46 7.48 21.36
CA LYS A 32 -10.19 6.98 22.52
C LYS A 32 -10.77 8.12 23.36
N SER A 33 -9.99 9.18 23.64
CA SER A 33 -10.48 10.35 24.38
C SER A 33 -11.60 11.10 23.64
N ALA A 34 -11.61 11.06 22.31
CA ALA A 34 -12.64 11.67 21.47
C ALA A 34 -13.88 10.76 21.25
N GLY A 35 -13.95 9.60 21.94
CA GLY A 35 -15.07 8.68 21.87
C GLY A 35 -15.11 7.82 20.60
N PHE A 36 -13.96 7.61 19.95
CA PHE A 36 -13.84 6.59 18.91
C PHE A 36 -13.65 5.21 19.53
N GLU A 37 -14.18 4.21 18.84
CA GLU A 37 -14.20 2.82 19.29
C GLU A 37 -13.34 1.92 18.41
N GLN A 38 -13.05 2.37 17.19
CA GLN A 38 -12.34 1.61 16.19
C GLN A 38 -11.34 2.50 15.45
N LEU A 39 -10.17 1.94 15.17
CA LEU A 39 -9.19 2.47 14.24
C LEU A 39 -9.10 1.51 13.05
N ASP A 40 -9.49 1.99 11.88
CA ASP A 40 -9.33 1.27 10.62
C ASP A 40 -7.97 1.60 10.00
N PHE A 41 -7.11 0.59 9.90
CA PHE A 41 -5.77 0.68 9.29
C PHE A 41 -5.81 0.63 7.75
N GLY A 42 -6.99 0.47 7.16
CA GLY A 42 -7.21 0.35 5.73
C GLY A 42 -6.74 -0.98 5.16
N ARG A 43 -6.92 -1.13 3.85
CA ARG A 43 -6.57 -2.33 3.09
C ARG A 43 -5.07 -2.60 3.11
N SER A 44 -4.70 -3.87 3.10
CA SER A 44 -3.37 -4.35 2.73
C SER A 44 -3.51 -5.33 1.56
N ASP A 45 -2.58 -5.27 0.62
CA ASP A 45 -2.43 -6.34 -0.37
C ASP A 45 -1.94 -7.62 0.35
N VAL A 46 -2.50 -8.77 -0.02
CA VAL A 46 -2.23 -10.08 0.58
C VAL A 46 -0.75 -10.48 0.49
N GLN A 47 0.00 -9.95 -0.49
CA GLN A 47 1.42 -10.22 -0.67
C GLN A 47 2.31 -9.34 0.22
N HIS A 48 1.78 -8.29 0.83
CA HIS A 48 2.52 -7.37 1.68
C HIS A 48 2.55 -7.83 3.15
N ALA A 49 3.16 -8.99 3.41
CA ALA A 49 3.20 -9.64 4.73
C ALA A 49 3.73 -8.72 5.86
N GLY A 50 4.74 -7.89 5.58
CA GLY A 50 5.28 -6.96 6.58
C GLY A 50 4.29 -5.88 7.02
N LEU A 51 3.50 -5.34 6.08
CA LEU A 51 2.47 -4.34 6.40
C LEU A 51 1.30 -4.99 7.16
N ILE A 52 0.96 -6.23 6.82
CA ILE A 52 -0.06 -7.01 7.53
C ILE A 52 0.39 -7.25 8.98
N ALA A 53 1.58 -7.80 9.18
CA ALA A 53 2.13 -8.06 10.51
C ALA A 53 2.27 -6.78 11.35
N PHE A 54 2.62 -5.66 10.72
CA PHE A 54 2.63 -4.36 11.39
C PHE A 54 1.26 -3.99 11.97
N LYS A 55 0.18 -4.13 11.19
CA LYS A 55 -1.20 -3.85 11.63
C LYS A 55 -1.65 -4.82 12.72
N GLU A 56 -1.36 -6.11 12.57
CA GLU A 56 -1.73 -7.15 13.54
C GLU A 56 -1.10 -6.93 14.92
N ARG A 57 0.14 -6.41 14.98
CA ARG A 57 0.81 -6.09 16.25
C ARG A 57 0.11 -5.00 17.07
N TRP A 58 -0.78 -4.22 16.47
CA TRP A 58 -1.64 -3.27 17.17
C TRP A 58 -2.94 -3.89 17.71
N GLY A 59 -3.11 -5.21 17.60
CA GLY A 59 -4.34 -5.89 17.96
C GLY A 59 -5.45 -5.76 16.92
N ALA A 60 -5.10 -5.37 15.68
CA ALA A 60 -6.09 -5.25 14.61
C ALA A 60 -6.65 -6.61 14.19
N ARG A 61 -7.96 -6.68 13.95
CA ARG A 61 -8.62 -7.84 13.34
C ARG A 61 -8.59 -7.72 11.81
N ARG A 62 -8.15 -8.77 11.13
CA ARG A 62 -8.20 -8.87 9.67
C ARG A 62 -9.60 -9.26 9.19
N SER A 63 -10.01 -8.67 8.08
CA SER A 63 -11.16 -9.09 7.26
C SER A 63 -10.75 -9.11 5.80
N GLU A 64 -11.25 -10.09 5.05
CA GLU A 64 -11.08 -10.13 3.60
C GLU A 64 -12.08 -9.18 2.93
N VAL A 65 -11.69 -8.62 1.79
CA VAL A 65 -12.52 -7.71 1.00
C VAL A 65 -12.58 -8.26 -0.41
N ASP A 66 -13.77 -8.67 -0.84
CA ASP A 66 -14.02 -9.16 -2.18
C ASP A 66 -14.07 -8.00 -3.18
N TYR A 67 -13.26 -8.09 -4.23
CA TYR A 67 -13.21 -7.10 -5.30
C TYR A 67 -13.91 -7.62 -6.55
N TRP A 68 -14.74 -6.75 -7.13
CA TRP A 68 -15.40 -6.98 -8.40
C TRP A 68 -14.84 -5.99 -9.42
N THR A 69 -14.51 -6.49 -10.60
CA THR A 69 -14.05 -5.69 -11.75
C THR A 69 -14.99 -5.90 -12.93
N TYR A 70 -15.45 -4.80 -13.53
CA TYR A 70 -16.32 -4.82 -14.71
C TYR A 70 -15.81 -3.82 -15.78
N PRO A 71 -15.78 -4.18 -17.08
CA PRO A 71 -16.01 -5.53 -17.59
C PRO A 71 -14.98 -6.52 -17.03
N TYR A 72 -15.35 -7.80 -16.98
CA TYR A 72 -14.42 -8.85 -16.55
C TYR A 72 -13.27 -8.89 -17.56
N ALA A 73 -12.17 -8.22 -17.21
CA ALA A 73 -10.90 -8.34 -17.90
C ALA A 73 -10.03 -9.23 -17.03
N GLU A 74 -9.55 -10.34 -17.58
CA GLU A 74 -8.50 -11.14 -16.95
C GLU A 74 -7.25 -10.27 -16.81
N THR A 75 -7.16 -9.53 -15.70
CA THR A 75 -6.02 -8.67 -15.43
C THR A 75 -4.95 -9.49 -14.73
N SER A 76 -4.60 -10.64 -15.31
CA SER A 76 -3.40 -11.36 -14.90
C SER A 76 -2.30 -11.02 -15.88
N LEU A 77 -1.61 -9.90 -15.64
CA LEU A 77 -0.20 -9.88 -16.01
C LEU A 77 0.41 -11.01 -15.20
N PRO A 78 0.91 -12.08 -15.83
CA PRO A 78 1.29 -13.24 -15.07
C PRO A 78 2.42 -12.84 -14.13
N LEU A 79 2.25 -13.14 -12.84
CA LEU A 79 3.10 -12.67 -11.74
C LEU A 79 4.61 -12.91 -11.99
N TYR A 80 4.94 -13.93 -12.79
CA TYR A 80 6.32 -14.24 -13.22
C TYR A 80 6.98 -13.16 -14.09
N LYS A 81 6.21 -12.32 -14.79
CA LYS A 81 6.75 -11.24 -15.64
C LYS A 81 7.08 -9.97 -14.87
N VAL A 82 6.47 -9.76 -13.71
CA VAL A 82 6.70 -8.57 -12.85
C VAL A 82 8.17 -8.39 -12.46
N PRO A 83 8.92 -9.42 -12.00
CA PRO A 83 10.32 -9.25 -11.67
C PRO A 83 11.20 -8.93 -12.89
N ILE A 84 10.88 -9.50 -14.06
CA ILE A 84 11.62 -9.25 -15.31
C ILE A 84 11.38 -7.81 -15.78
N VAL A 85 10.13 -7.36 -15.78
CA VAL A 85 9.76 -5.98 -16.12
C VAL A 85 10.43 -5.00 -15.16
N LYS A 86 10.39 -5.26 -13.86
CA LYS A 86 11.04 -4.42 -12.84
C LYS A 86 12.56 -4.34 -13.03
N ARG A 87 13.20 -5.44 -13.46
CA ARG A 87 14.65 -5.48 -13.73
C ARG A 87 15.01 -4.72 -15.00
N ILE A 88 14.21 -4.84 -16.04
CA ILE A 88 14.41 -4.11 -17.30
C ILE A 88 14.21 -2.60 -17.07
N THR A 89 13.16 -2.20 -16.34
CA THR A 89 12.91 -0.77 -16.06
C THR A 89 13.95 -0.12 -15.17
N THR A 90 14.56 -0.87 -14.24
CA THR A 90 15.66 -0.36 -13.41
C THR A 90 16.99 -0.23 -14.15
N MET A 91 17.17 -0.94 -15.27
CA MET A 91 18.38 -0.86 -16.11
C MET A 91 18.26 0.10 -17.30
N LEU A 92 17.06 0.62 -17.58
CA LEU A 92 16.83 1.53 -18.70
C LEU A 92 17.03 3.00 -18.29
N PRO A 93 17.80 3.79 -19.05
CA PRO A 93 17.88 5.24 -18.87
C PRO A 93 16.50 5.89 -18.94
N THR A 94 16.28 6.91 -18.10
CA THR A 94 14.98 7.61 -17.96
C THR A 94 14.42 8.16 -19.27
N VAL A 95 15.30 8.48 -20.23
CA VAL A 95 14.93 8.96 -21.58
C VAL A 95 14.15 7.91 -22.38
N ILE A 96 14.57 6.64 -22.32
CA ILE A 96 13.91 5.55 -23.04
C ILE A 96 12.56 5.24 -22.40
N LEU A 97 12.49 5.24 -21.07
CA LEU A 97 11.23 5.05 -20.34
C LEU A 97 10.20 6.13 -20.67
N ARG A 98 10.63 7.40 -20.82
CA ARG A 98 9.75 8.49 -21.26
C ARG A 98 9.23 8.26 -22.66
N ALA A 99 10.10 7.91 -23.62
CA ALA A 99 9.69 7.67 -25.01
C ALA A 99 8.71 6.49 -25.14
N VAL A 100 8.99 5.39 -24.44
CA VAL A 100 8.10 4.22 -24.38
C VAL A 100 6.77 4.59 -23.72
N GLY A 101 6.80 5.38 -22.64
CA GLY A 101 5.60 5.90 -21.99
C GLY A 101 4.74 6.74 -22.94
N THR A 102 5.33 7.71 -23.64
CA THR A 102 4.61 8.57 -24.60
C THR A 102 4.02 7.76 -25.75
N PHE A 103 4.74 6.75 -26.24
CA PHE A 103 4.27 5.88 -27.31
C PHE A 103 3.12 4.97 -26.85
N LEU A 104 3.25 4.31 -25.71
CA LEU A 104 2.22 3.44 -25.15
C LEU A 104 0.96 4.22 -24.75
N TYR A 105 1.12 5.38 -24.11
CA TYR A 105 0.00 6.22 -23.69
C TYR A 105 -0.81 6.73 -24.89
N LYS A 106 -0.17 6.92 -26.05
CA LYS A 106 -0.83 7.31 -27.30
C LYS A 106 -1.66 6.19 -27.94
N HIS A 107 -1.38 4.92 -27.63
CA HIS A 107 -2.04 3.75 -28.25
C HIS A 107 -2.95 2.97 -27.28
N ILE A 108 -2.90 3.28 -25.97
CA ILE A 108 -3.72 2.66 -24.92
C ILE A 108 -4.81 3.63 -24.42
N GLY A 109 -4.89 4.83 -24.99
CA GLY A 109 -6.00 5.79 -24.80
C GLY A 109 -7.13 5.53 -25.78
#